data_AF-A0A753V5C5-F1
#
_entry.id   AF-A0A753V5C5-F1
#
_cell.length_a   1.000
_cell.length_b   1.000
_cell.length_c   1.000
_cell.angle_alpha   90.00
_cell.angle_beta   90.00
_cell.angle_gamma   90.00
#
_symmetry.space_group_name_H-M   'P 1'
#
loop_
_entity.id
_entity.type
_entity.pdbx_description
1 polymer ?
#
loop_
_entity_poly.entity_id
_entity_poly.type
_entity_poly.pdbx_seq_one_letter_code
_entity_poly.pdbx_strand_id
1 'polypeptide(L)' 'MIVASQRHPAQFPGLTIEHGEIRQHGIQRTIAMNGRGIHQTSLRTAEGKVITLPVCRLFDWQA' A
#
# COMPACT_ATOMS: atom_id res chain seq x y z
N MET A 1 -12.44 17.95 21.51
CA MET A 1 -11.52 16.79 21.49
C MET A 1 -11.50 16.25 20.07
N ILE A 2 -10.50 16.62 19.26
CA ILE A 2 -10.33 16.01 17.94
C ILE A 2 -9.68 14.65 18.22
N VAL A 3 -10.48 13.59 18.18
CA VAL A 3 -9.94 12.22 18.17
C VAL A 3 -9.22 12.10 16.84
N ALA A 4 -7.90 12.30 16.85
CA ALA A 4 -7.07 11.84 15.76
C ALA A 4 -7.33 10.34 15.69
N SER A 5 -8.14 9.90 14.71
CA SER A 5 -8.28 8.48 14.43
C SER A 5 -6.86 7.96 14.31
N GLN A 6 -6.42 7.17 15.30
CA GLN A 6 -5.27 6.30 15.16
C GLN A 6 -5.60 5.49 13.91
N ARG A 7 -5.08 5.92 12.76
CA ARG A 7 -5.06 5.10 11.56
C ARG A 7 -4.29 3.89 12.02
N HIS A 8 -5.00 2.81 12.29
CA HIS A 8 -4.40 1.50 12.40
C HIS A 8 -3.45 1.42 11.20
N PRO A 9 -2.13 1.34 11.41
CA PRO A 9 -1.23 1.22 10.29
C PRO A 9 -1.64 -0.05 9.56
N ALA A 10 -2.19 0.10 8.35
CA ALA A 10 -2.63 -1.04 7.59
C ALA A 10 -1.39 -1.87 7.29
N GLN A 11 -1.22 -3.00 7.99
CA GLN A 11 -0.12 -3.89 7.76
C GLN A 11 -0.40 -4.69 6.49
N PHE A 12 0.58 -4.74 5.60
CA PHE A 12 0.53 -5.51 4.36
C PHE A 12 1.53 -6.67 4.47
N PRO A 13 1.09 -7.87 4.93
CA PRO A 13 1.97 -9.01 5.05
C PRO A 13 2.59 -9.38 3.70
N GLY A 14 3.86 -9.80 3.75
CA GLY A 14 4.60 -10.23 2.57
C GLY A 14 4.85 -9.12 1.54
N LEU A 15 4.62 -7.84 1.88
CA LEU A 15 4.97 -6.71 1.05
C LEU A 15 6.49 -6.57 0.95
N THR A 16 7.01 -6.61 -0.27
CA THR A 16 8.40 -6.24 -0.56
C THR A 16 8.42 -5.16 -1.64
N ILE A 17 9.31 -4.19 -1.46
CA ILE A 17 9.51 -3.07 -2.39
C ILE A 17 10.99 -3.04 -2.72
N GLU A 18 11.34 -3.50 -3.91
CA GLU A 18 12.73 -3.66 -4.33
C GLU A 18 12.89 -3.23 -5.78
N HIS A 19 13.90 -2.43 -6.08
CA HIS A 19 14.24 -1.98 -7.45
C HIS A 19 13.07 -1.38 -8.25
N GLY A 20 12.13 -0.71 -7.56
CA GLY A 20 10.94 -0.12 -8.19
C GLY A 20 9.79 -1.10 -8.43
N GLU A 21 9.95 -2.36 -8.04
CA GLU A 21 8.87 -3.36 -8.05
C GLU A 21 8.19 -3.44 -6.68
N ILE A 22 6.86 -3.52 -6.71
CA ILE A 22 6.05 -3.82 -5.53
C ILE A 22 5.58 -5.26 -5.65
N ARG A 23 5.93 -6.09 -4.68
CA ARG A 23 5.48 -7.49 -4.59
C ARG A 23 4.71 -7.71 -3.30
N GLN A 24 3.76 -8.65 -3.33
CA GLN A 24 3.10 -9.15 -2.13
C GLN A 24 3.07 -10.68 -2.16
N HIS A 25 3.65 -11.32 -1.15
CA HIS A 25 3.84 -12.78 -1.11
C HIS A 25 4.54 -13.33 -2.37
N GLY A 26 5.56 -12.61 -2.84
CA GLY A 26 6.30 -12.94 -4.07
C GLY A 26 5.58 -12.58 -5.37
N ILE A 27 4.29 -12.23 -5.32
CA ILE A 27 3.48 -11.87 -6.49
C ILE A 27 3.64 -10.38 -6.79
N GLN A 28 4.08 -10.04 -7.99
CA GLN A 28 4.17 -8.65 -8.44
C GLN A 28 2.80 -7.97 -8.45
N ARG A 29 2.75 -6.73 -7.95
CA ARG A 29 1.55 -5.91 -7.91
C ARG A 29 1.62 -4.85 -8.99
N THR A 30 0.56 -4.77 -9.77
CA THR A 30 0.42 -3.73 -10.79
C THR A 30 0.32 -2.36 -10.14
N ILE A 31 1.00 -1.39 -10.74
CA ILE A 31 0.85 0.02 -10.43
C ILE A 31 0.02 0.64 -11.56
N ALA A 32 -1.08 1.29 -11.19
CA ALA A 32 -1.95 2.00 -12.12
C ALA A 32 -1.96 3.49 -11.77
N MET A 33 -2.07 4.35 -12.78
CA MET A 33 -2.24 5.79 -12.57
C MET A 33 -3.73 6.15 -12.69
N ASN A 34 -4.27 6.86 -11.72
CA ASN A 34 -5.63 7.38 -11.83
C ASN A 34 -5.68 8.69 -12.66
N GLY A 35 -6.89 9.19 -12.96
CA GLY A 35 -7.08 10.41 -13.76
C GLY A 35 -6.50 11.70 -13.16
N ARG A 36 -5.98 11.66 -11.92
CA ARG A 36 -5.30 12.78 -11.26
C ARG A 36 -3.77 12.66 -11.30
N GLY A 37 -3.23 11.67 -12.02
CA GLY A 37 -1.78 11.45 -12.10
C GLY A 37 -1.19 10.75 -10.87
N ILE A 38 -2.00 10.16 -9.99
CA ILE A 38 -1.50 9.47 -8.79
C ILE A 38 -1.30 8.00 -9.12
N HIS A 39 -0.07 7.52 -8.92
CA HIS A 39 0.25 6.09 -8.98
C HIS A 39 -0.31 5.38 -7.74
N GLN A 40 -1.11 4.34 -7.99
CA GLN A 40 -1.78 3.56 -6.96
C GLN A 40 -1.52 2.06 -7.19
N THR A 41 -1.51 1.30 -6.10
CA THR A 41 -1.47 -0.15 -6.16
C THR A 41 -2.49 -0.74 -5.20
N SER A 42 -2.93 -1.95 -5.48
CA SER A 42 -3.85 -2.68 -4.61
C SER A 42 -3.08 -3.69 -3.80
N LEU A 43 -3.27 -3.72 -2.48
CA LEU A 43 -2.63 -4.67 -1.57
C LEU A 43 -3.67 -5.36 -0.70
N ARG A 44 -3.35 -6.58 -0.27
CA ARG A 44 -4.15 -7.33 0.68
C ARG A 44 -3.69 -7.02 2.11
N THR A 45 -4.61 -6.66 2.99
CA THR A 45 -4.31 -6.43 4.41
C THR A 45 -4.20 -7.76 5.16
N ALA A 46 -3.72 -7.72 6.41
CA ALA A 46 -3.67 -8.90 7.27
C ALA A 46 -5.06 -9.56 7.47
N GLU A 47 -6.14 -8.79 7.43
CA GLU A 47 -7.52 -9.27 7.54
C GLU A 47 -8.06 -9.84 6.21
N GLY A 48 -7.24 -9.92 5.17
CA GLY A 48 -7.60 -10.47 3.85
C GLY A 48 -8.32 -9.49 2.92
N LYS A 49 -8.58 -8.25 3.37
CA LYS A 49 -9.23 -7.22 2.54
C LYS A 49 -8.27 -6.67 1.50
N VAL A 50 -8.76 -6.43 0.28
CA VAL A 50 -7.98 -5.71 -0.73
C VAL A 50 -8.29 -4.21 -0.65
N ILE A 51 -7.25 -3.39 -0.58
CA ILE A 51 -7.36 -1.93 -0.62
C ILE A 51 -6.45 -1.35 -1.69
N THR A 52 -6.93 -0.31 -2.37
CA THR A 52 -6.13 0.48 -3.32
C THR A 52 -5.62 1.73 -2.64
N LEU A 53 -4.31 1.95 -2.68
CA LEU A 53 -3.66 3.09 -2.05
C LEU A 53 -2.61 3.74 -2.95
N PRO A 54 -2.33 5.04 -2.77
CA PRO A 54 -1.21 5.69 -3.43
C PRO A 54 0.11 5.00 -3.09
N VAL A 55 0.95 4.79 -4.09
CA VAL A 55 2.27 4.17 -3.95
C VAL A 55 3.16 4.95 -2.97
N CYS A 56 3.06 6.29 -2.96
CA CYS A 56 3.82 7.12 -2.02
C CYS A 56 3.57 6.78 -0.54
N ARG A 57 2.38 6.29 -0.18
CA ARG A 57 2.07 5.88 1.22
C ARG A 57 2.74 4.57 1.64
N LEU A 58 3.31 3.81 0.70
CA LEU A 58 4.03 2.59 1.01
C LEU A 58 5.46 2.87 1.47
N PHE A 59 6.06 3.96 1.02
CA PHE A 59 7.40 4.37 1.43
C PHE A 59 7.41 4.97 2.84
N ASP A 60 6.33 5.68 3.24
CA ASP A 60 6.12 6.09 4.63
C ASP A 60 6.03 4.90 5.61
N TRP A 61 5.75 3.69 5.12
CA TRP A 61 5.66 2.47 5.92
C TRP A 61 6.99 1.73 6.10
N GLN A 62 8.03 2.09 5.35
CA GLN A 62 9.36 1.45 5.41
C GLN A 62 10.40 2.22 6.24
N ALA A 63 10.00 3.29 6.94
CA ALA A 63 10.90 4.09 7.80
C ALA A 63 10.88 3.64 9.27
#